data_AF-A0A7S0T600-F1
#
_entry.id   AF-A0A7S0T600-F1
#
_cell.length_a   1.000
_cell.length_b   1.000
_cell.length_c   1.000
_cell.angle_alpha   90.00
_cell.angle_beta   90.00
_cell.angle_gamma   90.00
#
_symmetry.space_group_name_H-M   'P 1'
#
loop_
_entity.id
_entity.type
_entity.pdbx_description
1 polymer ?
#
loop_
_entity_poly.entity_id
_entity_poly.type
_entity_poly.pdbx_seq_one_letter_code
_entity_poly.pdbx_strand_id
1 'polypeptide(L)'
;ARSKVLVEEYEMCVHDAKKIWSFGRGTTGANMLVEQTMASPFIDKIRDSVVTAFHWATKEGAVCDENMRGIGFFLADCVVAVDCSVRGKGIGPGMIVPASRRAIFGAQIMADPKLLEPVLLVEIHCCQRVAGSINDVLKRRRGRVLEE
;
A
#
# COMPACT_ATOMS: atom_id res chain seq x y z
N ALA A 1 16.48 -13.11 -2.83
CA ALA A 1 17.02 -11.78 -2.46
C ALA A 1 16.00 -10.98 -1.66
N ARG A 2 14.86 -10.57 -2.25
CA ARG A 2 13.81 -9.76 -1.58
C ARG A 2 13.33 -10.29 -0.22
N SER A 3 12.96 -11.57 -0.13
CA SER A 3 12.44 -12.14 1.11
C SER A 3 13.47 -12.23 2.23
N LYS A 4 14.77 -12.27 1.91
CA LYS A 4 15.84 -12.26 2.92
C LYS A 4 15.97 -10.89 3.55
N VAL A 5 16.02 -9.84 2.71
CA VAL A 5 16.05 -8.43 3.16
C VAL A 5 14.87 -8.12 4.08
N LEU A 6 13.65 -8.51 3.71
CA LEU A 6 12.46 -8.26 4.54
C LEU A 6 12.48 -8.98 5.89
N VAL A 7 13.10 -10.16 5.96
CA VAL A 7 13.22 -10.93 7.21
C VAL A 7 14.35 -10.40 8.07
N GLU A 8 15.51 -10.13 7.46
CA GLU A 8 16.75 -9.77 8.16
C GLU A 8 16.75 -8.29 8.61
N GLU A 9 16.26 -7.37 7.78
CA GLU A 9 16.28 -5.93 8.08
C GLU A 9 14.97 -5.41 8.68
N TYR A 10 13.83 -6.01 8.31
CA TYR A 10 12.50 -5.52 8.69
C TYR A 10 11.71 -6.49 9.57
N GLU A 11 12.36 -7.56 10.05
CA GLU A 11 11.79 -8.56 10.97
C GLU A 11 10.45 -9.17 10.48
N MET A 12 10.22 -9.18 9.17
CA MET A 12 8.99 -9.73 8.60
C MET A 12 8.97 -11.26 8.76
N CYS A 13 7.80 -11.84 9.00
CA CYS A 13 7.66 -13.29 9.05
C CYS A 13 8.09 -13.93 7.72
N VAL A 14 8.93 -14.98 7.80
CA VAL A 14 9.48 -15.69 6.64
C VAL A 14 8.39 -16.23 5.71
N HIS A 15 7.28 -16.69 6.30
CA HIS A 15 6.14 -17.22 5.55
C HIS A 15 5.47 -16.12 4.71
N ASP A 16 5.25 -14.96 5.32
CA ASP A 16 4.58 -13.83 4.68
C ASP A 16 5.46 -13.16 3.62
N ALA A 17 6.76 -13.04 3.89
CA ALA A 17 7.74 -12.50 2.95
C ALA A 17 7.82 -13.31 1.63
N LYS A 18 7.49 -14.60 1.67
CA LYS A 18 7.41 -15.47 0.48
C LYS A 18 6.08 -15.35 -0.26
N LYS A 19 4.99 -14.98 0.43
CA LYS A 19 3.62 -14.91 -0.09
C LYS A 19 3.17 -13.51 -0.51
N ILE A 20 4.11 -12.61 -0.78
CA ILE A 20 3.82 -11.27 -1.32
C ILE A 20 3.40 -11.41 -2.79
N TRP A 21 2.17 -11.04 -3.11
CA TRP A 21 1.64 -11.07 -4.47
C TRP A 21 2.10 -9.88 -5.29
N SER A 22 2.01 -8.66 -4.74
CA SER A 22 2.36 -7.45 -5.48
C SER A 22 2.61 -6.27 -4.56
N PHE A 23 3.32 -5.27 -5.10
CA PHE A 23 3.47 -3.95 -4.50
C PHE A 23 2.57 -2.93 -5.20
N GLY A 24 1.96 -2.01 -4.46
CA GLY A 24 0.95 -1.07 -4.97
C GLY A 24 1.48 -0.15 -6.08
N ARG A 25 0.60 0.55 -6.81
CA ARG A 25 0.98 1.53 -7.86
C ARG A 25 1.96 1.00 -8.92
N GLY A 26 1.56 -0.02 -9.68
CA GLY A 26 2.37 -0.51 -10.81
C GLY A 26 3.66 -1.24 -10.41
N THR A 27 3.64 -1.96 -9.28
CA THR A 27 4.70 -2.86 -8.75
C THR A 27 5.88 -2.22 -8.02
N THR A 28 5.93 -0.89 -7.92
CA THR A 28 7.02 -0.17 -7.24
C THR A 28 6.56 0.73 -6.08
N GLY A 29 5.25 0.80 -5.82
CA GLY A 29 4.70 1.62 -4.75
C GLY A 29 4.90 1.01 -3.36
N ALA A 30 4.96 1.88 -2.36
CA ALA A 30 5.18 1.54 -0.96
C ALA A 30 3.93 0.95 -0.25
N ASN A 31 3.16 0.11 -0.94
CA ASN A 31 2.06 -0.67 -0.37
C ASN A 31 2.27 -2.13 -0.72
N MET A 32 1.84 -3.06 0.13
CA MET A 32 2.11 -4.48 -0.05
C MET A 32 0.83 -5.29 0.04
N LEU A 33 0.68 -6.30 -0.82
CA LEU A 33 -0.38 -7.29 -0.76
C LEU A 33 0.22 -8.67 -0.48
N VAL A 34 -0.20 -9.28 0.63
CA VAL A 34 0.31 -10.57 1.13
C VAL A 34 -0.83 -11.56 1.28
N GLU A 35 -0.60 -12.80 0.86
CA GLU A 35 -1.53 -13.91 1.07
C GLU A 35 -1.26 -14.62 2.40
N GLN A 36 -2.25 -14.60 3.30
CA GLN A 36 -2.24 -15.36 4.55
C GLN A 36 -3.33 -16.44 4.61
N THR A 37 -3.98 -16.74 3.49
CA THR A 37 -5.09 -17.70 3.44
C THR A 37 -4.65 -19.12 3.80
N MET A 38 -5.48 -19.83 4.58
CA MET A 38 -5.30 -21.26 4.84
C MET A 38 -6.07 -22.08 3.79
N ALA A 39 -5.33 -22.59 2.79
CA ALA A 39 -5.79 -23.61 1.85
C ALA A 39 -7.09 -23.33 1.06
N SER A 40 -7.18 -22.18 0.36
CA SER A 40 -8.26 -21.95 -0.60
C SER A 40 -7.94 -22.59 -1.96
N PRO A 41 -8.72 -23.57 -2.46
CA PRO A 41 -8.42 -24.34 -3.68
C PRO A 41 -8.51 -23.52 -4.98
N PHE A 42 -8.92 -22.24 -4.90
CA PHE A 42 -9.12 -21.36 -6.06
C PHE A 42 -8.30 -20.07 -6.00
N ILE A 43 -7.37 -19.96 -5.05
CA ILE A 43 -6.61 -18.73 -4.81
C ILE A 43 -5.81 -18.27 -6.05
N ASP A 44 -5.22 -19.22 -6.78
CA ASP A 44 -4.46 -18.95 -7.99
C ASP A 44 -5.32 -18.36 -9.10
N LYS A 45 -6.62 -18.73 -9.17
CA LYS A 45 -7.53 -18.23 -10.21
C LYS A 45 -7.96 -16.79 -9.98
N ILE A 46 -8.00 -16.34 -8.73
CA ILE A 46 -8.45 -14.98 -8.38
C ILE A 46 -7.29 -14.00 -8.24
N ARG A 47 -6.06 -14.50 -8.06
CA ARG A 47 -4.85 -13.71 -7.79
C ARG A 47 -4.74 -12.48 -8.71
N ASP A 48 -4.79 -12.69 -10.02
CA ASP A 48 -4.60 -11.59 -10.99
C ASP A 48 -5.71 -10.53 -10.91
N SER A 49 -6.93 -10.95 -10.61
CA SER A 49 -8.07 -10.04 -10.43
C SER A 49 -7.94 -9.24 -9.13
N VAL A 50 -7.49 -9.86 -8.03
CA VAL A 50 -7.26 -9.18 -6.75
C VAL A 50 -6.08 -8.21 -6.87
N VAL A 51 -5.00 -8.61 -7.53
CA VAL A 51 -3.83 -7.73 -7.78
C VAL A 51 -4.23 -6.52 -8.63
N THR A 52 -5.06 -6.72 -9.66
CA THR A 52 -5.62 -5.61 -10.47
C THR A 52 -6.45 -4.66 -9.61
N ALA A 53 -7.34 -5.19 -8.77
CA ALA A 53 -8.13 -4.41 -7.84
C ALA A 53 -7.26 -3.63 -6.85
N PHE A 54 -6.19 -4.25 -6.36
CA PHE A 54 -5.23 -3.64 -5.44
C PHE A 54 -4.45 -2.48 -6.08
N HIS A 55 -3.98 -2.65 -7.31
CA HIS A 55 -3.33 -1.55 -8.04
C HIS A 55 -4.26 -0.37 -8.26
N TRP A 56 -5.53 -0.63 -8.58
CA TRP A 56 -6.53 0.42 -8.73
C TRP A 56 -6.84 1.09 -7.39
N ALA A 57 -7.16 0.31 -6.36
CA ALA A 57 -7.48 0.81 -5.04
C ALA A 57 -6.34 1.66 -4.46
N THR A 58 -5.09 1.22 -4.59
CA THR A 58 -3.93 1.97 -4.04
C THR A 58 -3.64 3.28 -4.77
N LYS A 59 -4.16 3.47 -5.99
CA LYS A 59 -4.04 4.72 -6.74
C LYS A 59 -5.05 5.78 -6.28
N GLU A 60 -6.27 5.35 -5.98
CA GLU A 60 -7.36 6.25 -5.60
C GLU A 60 -7.49 6.37 -4.07
N GLY A 61 -7.19 5.36 -3.26
CA GLY A 61 -7.43 5.50 -1.81
C GLY A 61 -8.93 5.51 -1.45
N ALA A 62 -9.26 5.33 -0.17
CA ALA A 62 -10.64 5.36 0.31
C ALA A 62 -11.07 6.69 0.94
N VAL A 63 -10.12 7.57 1.29
CA VAL A 63 -10.38 8.76 2.14
C VAL A 63 -10.57 10.03 1.32
N CYS A 64 -9.66 10.30 0.38
CA CYS A 64 -9.63 11.56 -0.37
C CYS A 64 -9.36 11.38 -1.87
N ASP A 65 -9.62 10.20 -2.43
CA ASP A 65 -9.29 9.88 -3.83
C ASP A 65 -7.80 10.14 -4.19
N GLU A 66 -6.91 10.01 -3.19
CA GLU A 66 -5.48 10.18 -3.26
C GLU A 66 -4.70 8.86 -3.06
N ASN A 67 -3.47 8.85 -3.58
CA ASN A 67 -2.64 7.64 -3.55
C ASN A 67 -2.36 7.15 -2.13
N MET A 68 -2.60 5.86 -1.88
CA MET A 68 -2.22 5.21 -0.62
C MET A 68 -0.69 5.08 -0.50
N ARG A 69 -0.16 5.17 0.72
CA ARG A 69 1.26 4.95 1.02
C ARG A 69 1.45 4.31 2.39
N GLY A 70 2.35 3.32 2.49
CA GLY A 70 2.77 2.72 3.75
C GLY A 70 1.80 1.70 4.32
N ILE A 71 0.97 1.06 3.47
CA ILE A 71 -0.06 0.12 3.93
C ILE A 71 0.27 -1.31 3.50
N GLY A 72 0.20 -2.25 4.45
CA GLY A 72 0.26 -3.69 4.20
C GLY A 72 -1.13 -4.32 4.27
N PHE A 73 -1.57 -4.93 3.18
CA PHE A 73 -2.82 -5.68 3.09
C PHE A 73 -2.55 -7.17 3.18
N PHE A 74 -3.21 -7.82 4.14
CA PHE A 74 -3.11 -9.26 4.37
C PHE A 74 -4.44 -9.92 4.01
N LEU A 75 -4.42 -10.78 2.99
CA LEU A 75 -5.58 -11.55 2.59
C LEU A 75 -5.76 -12.73 3.55
N ALA A 76 -6.71 -12.60 4.48
CA ALA A 76 -6.96 -13.58 5.52
C ALA A 76 -7.74 -14.81 5.01
N ASP A 77 -8.84 -14.60 4.28
CA ASP A 77 -9.67 -15.69 3.75
C ASP A 77 -10.36 -15.28 2.44
N CYS A 78 -10.70 -16.27 1.61
CA CYS A 78 -11.49 -16.08 0.40
C CYS A 78 -12.39 -17.29 0.12
N VAL A 79 -13.69 -17.04 0.15
CA VAL A 79 -14.73 -18.02 -0.18
C VAL A 79 -15.26 -17.73 -1.58
N VAL A 80 -15.21 -18.74 -2.45
CA VAL A 80 -15.61 -18.65 -3.86
C VAL A 80 -16.71 -19.68 -4.13
N ALA A 81 -17.86 -19.23 -4.64
CA ALA A 81 -18.99 -20.11 -4.94
C ALA A 81 -18.66 -21.14 -6.03
N VAL A 82 -19.00 -22.41 -5.78
CA VAL A 82 -18.58 -23.57 -6.59
C VAL A 82 -19.18 -23.57 -8.00
N ASP A 83 -20.43 -23.14 -8.16
CA ASP A 83 -21.11 -23.09 -9.47
C ASP A 83 -20.44 -22.12 -10.46
N CYS A 84 -19.82 -21.06 -9.93
CA CYS A 84 -19.08 -20.09 -10.73
C CYS A 84 -17.69 -20.62 -11.16
N SER A 85 -17.19 -21.69 -10.54
CA SER A 85 -15.91 -22.32 -10.85
C SER A 85 -16.03 -23.53 -11.79
N VAL A 86 -17.15 -24.26 -11.77
CA VAL A 86 -17.36 -25.53 -12.50
C VAL A 86 -17.73 -25.33 -13.98
N ARG A 87 -18.33 -24.19 -14.37
CA ARG A 87 -18.86 -23.97 -15.72
C ARG A 87 -17.83 -23.54 -16.79
N GLY A 88 -16.52 -23.59 -16.52
CA GLY A 88 -15.46 -23.21 -17.48
C GLY A 88 -15.39 -21.71 -17.82
N LYS A 89 -16.49 -20.98 -17.69
CA LYS A 89 -16.56 -19.53 -17.51
C LYS A 89 -16.35 -19.25 -16.03
N GLY A 90 -15.10 -19.08 -15.60
CA GLY A 90 -14.80 -18.69 -14.22
C GLY A 90 -15.50 -17.39 -13.81
N ILE A 91 -15.46 -17.03 -12.52
CA ILE A 91 -15.89 -15.70 -12.09
C ILE A 91 -15.08 -14.67 -12.86
N GLY A 92 -15.75 -13.94 -13.74
CA GLY A 92 -15.08 -12.92 -14.55
C GLY A 92 -14.45 -11.85 -13.65
N PRO A 93 -13.37 -11.19 -14.12
CA PRO A 93 -12.74 -10.09 -13.39
C PRO A 93 -13.76 -8.99 -13.01
N GLY A 94 -14.85 -8.84 -13.77
CA GLY A 94 -15.93 -7.89 -13.49
C GLY A 94 -16.66 -8.08 -12.15
N MET A 95 -16.60 -9.26 -11.52
CA MET A 95 -17.18 -9.46 -10.18
C MET A 95 -16.12 -9.39 -9.07
N ILE A 96 -14.94 -9.98 -9.29
CA ILE A 96 -13.87 -10.03 -8.28
C ILE A 96 -13.26 -8.66 -8.08
N VAL A 97 -12.96 -7.92 -9.15
CA VAL A 97 -12.29 -6.62 -9.07
C VAL A 97 -13.06 -5.62 -8.20
N PRO A 98 -14.37 -5.37 -8.43
CA PRO A 98 -15.11 -4.43 -7.58
C PRO A 98 -15.30 -4.94 -6.15
N ALA A 99 -15.47 -6.25 -5.94
CA ALA A 99 -15.60 -6.83 -4.61
C ALA A 99 -14.31 -6.65 -3.79
N SER A 100 -13.17 -7.05 -4.36
CA SER A 100 -11.84 -6.89 -3.75
C SER A 100 -11.50 -5.43 -3.50
N ARG A 101 -11.82 -4.54 -4.45
CA ARG A 101 -11.60 -3.09 -4.28
C ARG A 101 -12.38 -2.54 -3.08
N ARG A 102 -13.66 -2.90 -2.93
CA ARG A 102 -14.47 -2.48 -1.76
C ARG A 102 -13.90 -3.04 -0.46
N ALA A 103 -13.44 -4.30 -0.45
CA ALA A 103 -12.82 -4.90 0.73
C ALA A 103 -11.54 -4.17 1.14
N ILE A 104 -10.70 -3.77 0.18
CA ILE A 104 -9.48 -2.98 0.42
C ILE A 104 -9.82 -1.61 1.02
N PHE A 105 -10.84 -0.92 0.51
CA PHE A 105 -11.29 0.35 1.07
C PHE A 105 -11.87 0.21 2.48
N GLY A 106 -12.67 -0.83 2.72
CA GLY A 106 -13.16 -1.14 4.06
C GLY A 106 -12.02 -1.39 5.04
N ALA A 107 -11.03 -2.19 4.63
CA ALA A 107 -9.83 -2.45 5.44
C ALA A 107 -9.03 -1.17 5.74
N GLN A 108 -8.89 -0.26 4.77
CA GLN A 108 -8.22 1.01 4.99
C GLN A 108 -8.94 1.86 6.04
N ILE A 109 -10.27 1.97 5.97
CA ILE A 109 -11.05 2.79 6.91
C ILE A 109 -11.00 2.18 8.32
N MET A 110 -11.06 0.85 8.41
CA MET A 110 -10.96 0.14 9.69
C MET A 110 -9.57 0.28 10.36
N ALA A 111 -8.54 0.63 9.59
CA ALA A 111 -7.17 0.78 10.06
C ALA A 111 -6.81 2.21 10.53
N ASP A 112 -7.79 3.08 10.78
CA ASP A 112 -7.62 4.49 11.19
C ASP A 112 -6.67 5.27 10.25
N PRO A 113 -7.10 5.53 9.00
CA PRO A 113 -6.21 6.07 7.98
C PRO A 113 -5.82 7.53 8.27
N LYS A 114 -4.60 7.90 7.90
CA LYS A 114 -4.05 9.26 8.09
C LYS A 114 -3.57 9.86 6.78
N LEU A 115 -3.69 11.19 6.65
CA LEU A 115 -3.14 11.94 5.54
C LEU A 115 -1.65 12.22 5.77
N LEU A 116 -0.87 12.09 4.71
CA LEU A 116 0.55 12.40 4.69
C LEU A 116 0.77 13.66 3.85
N GLU A 117 1.26 14.73 4.47
CA GLU A 117 1.67 15.93 3.74
C GLU A 117 3.11 15.78 3.21
N PRO A 118 3.40 16.20 1.96
CA PRO A 118 4.76 16.22 1.45
C PRO A 118 5.58 17.32 2.14
N VAL A 119 6.74 16.97 2.68
CA VAL A 119 7.70 17.92 3.26
C VAL A 119 8.84 18.13 2.27
N LEU A 120 9.13 19.40 1.95
CA LEU A 120 10.21 19.77 1.03
C LEU A 120 11.55 19.85 1.78
N LEU A 121 12.58 19.28 1.18
CA LEU A 121 13.97 19.54 1.56
C LEU A 121 14.42 20.82 0.84
N VAL A 122 14.80 21.84 1.60
CA VAL A 122 15.19 23.15 1.08
C VAL A 122 16.62 23.44 1.51
N GLU A 123 17.47 23.76 0.54
CA GLU A 123 18.84 24.24 0.76
C GLU A 123 18.88 25.75 0.51
N ILE A 124 19.43 26.52 1.45
CA ILE A 124 19.41 27.98 1.41
C ILE A 124 20.84 28.49 1.57
N HIS A 125 21.39 29.10 0.51
CA HIS A 125 22.66 29.81 0.60
C HIS A 125 22.42 31.26 1.01
N CYS A 126 23.04 31.67 2.12
CA CYS A 126 22.88 33.02 2.63
C CYS A 126 24.14 33.51 3.37
N CYS A 127 24.23 34.82 3.58
CA CYS A 127 25.27 35.38 4.45
C CYS A 127 24.92 35.12 5.92
N GLN A 128 25.91 34.85 6.77
CA GLN A 128 25.70 34.50 8.19
C GLN A 128 24.89 35.55 8.98
N ARG A 129 24.88 36.81 8.54
CA ARG A 129 24.08 37.89 9.15
C ARG A 129 22.56 37.69 9.02
N VAL A 130 22.09 37.00 7.98
CA VAL A 130 20.65 36.80 7.70
C VAL A 130 20.13 35.42 8.12
N ALA A 131 21.02 34.53 8.58
CA ALA A 131 20.68 33.17 9.00
C ALA A 131 19.58 33.14 10.09
N GLY A 132 19.67 34.05 11.07
CA GLY A 132 18.66 34.15 12.13
C GLY A 132 17.26 34.47 11.61
N SER A 133 17.15 35.37 10.63
CA SER A 133 15.85 35.73 10.03
C SER A 133 15.23 34.58 9.23
N ILE A 134 16.05 33.73 8.60
CA ILE A 134 15.57 32.55 7.88
C ILE A 134 14.97 31.54 8.87
N ASN A 135 15.64 31.31 10.01
CA ASN A 135 15.14 30.43 11.05
C ASN A 135 13.79 30.87 11.62
N ASP A 136 13.56 32.17 11.78
CA ASP A 136 12.26 32.70 12.22
C ASP A 136 11.14 32.44 11.20
N VAL A 137 11.43 32.56 9.90
CA VAL A 137 10.46 32.27 8.85
C VAL A 137 10.15 30.77 8.77
N LEU A 138 11.18 29.91 8.89
CA LEU A 138 11.01 28.46 8.87
C LEU A 138 10.16 27.97 10.04
N LYS A 139 10.40 28.47 11.27
CA LYS A 139 9.62 28.11 12.46
C LYS A 139 8.13 28.42 12.31
N ARG A 140 7.78 29.57 11.69
CA ARG A 140 6.37 29.94 11.42
C ARG A 140 5.68 29.01 10.42
N ARG A 141 6.43 28.28 9.59
CA ARG A 141 5.90 27.38 8.55
C ARG A 141 6.04 25.90 8.90
N ARG A 142 6.27 25.56 10.18
CA ARG A 142 6.52 24.18 10.66
C ARG A 142 7.81 23.56 10.06
N GLY A 143 8.76 24.40 9.65
CA GLY A 143 10.06 23.97 9.14
C GLY A 143 10.98 23.51 10.27
N ARG A 144 11.73 22.43 10.02
CA ARG A 144 12.77 21.91 10.91
C ARG A 144 14.12 22.04 10.20
N VAL A 145 15.07 22.67 10.88
CA VAL A 145 16.46 22.75 10.42
C VAL A 145 17.14 21.39 10.70
N LEU A 146 17.82 20.85 9.69
CA LEU A 146 18.55 19.59 9.78
C LEU A 146 20.05 19.83 9.97
N GLU A 147 20.59 20.78 9.21
CA GLU A 147 22.00 21.18 9.18
C GLU A 147 22.05 22.69 8.89
N GLU A 148 23.02 23.40 9.47
CA GLU A 148 23.28 24.84 9.28
C GLU A 148 24.65 25.08 8.63
#